data_AF-A0A9E0YF20-F1
#
_entry.id   AF-A0A9E0YF20-F1
#
_cell.length_a   1.000
_cell.length_b   1.000
_cell.length_c   1.000
_cell.angle_alpha   90.00
_cell.angle_beta   90.00
_cell.angle_gamma   90.00
#
_symmetry.space_group_name_H-M   'P 1'
#
loop_
_entity.id
_entity.type
_entity.pdbx_description
1 polymer ?
#
loop_
_entity_poly.entity_id
_entity_poly.type
_entity_poly.pdbx_seq_one_letter_code
_entity_poly.pdbx_strand_id
1 'polypeptide(L)'
;MDHSTTEREILGLERKYWDAMKKGDVETAIALTRFPCLVMGPQGIQGVNESEYRKMMESHDPKQFAGMEIADPRVSIYGGNTAVIGYSVQSNGMKLFDSSTWVNEDGKWQCAFHVEVPEQRKSPATKH
;
A
#
# COMPACT_ATOMS: atom_id res chain seq x y z
N MET A 1 -5.23 -24.65 -5.40
CA MET A 1 -5.17 -23.31 -6.03
C MET A 1 -3.70 -22.95 -6.13
N ASP A 2 -3.24 -22.47 -7.28
CA ASP A 2 -1.85 -22.05 -7.45
C ASP A 2 -1.66 -20.68 -6.80
N HIS A 3 -1.18 -20.69 -5.56
CA HIS A 3 -0.90 -19.47 -4.80
C HIS A 3 0.16 -18.61 -5.48
N SER A 4 1.11 -19.20 -6.21
CA SER A 4 2.20 -18.45 -6.86
C SER A 4 1.74 -17.50 -7.97
N THR A 5 0.60 -17.79 -8.61
CA THR A 5 0.03 -16.92 -9.64
C THR A 5 -0.73 -15.75 -9.01
N THR A 6 -1.55 -16.00 -8.00
CA THR A 6 -2.24 -14.93 -7.25
C THR A 6 -1.26 -14.06 -6.47
N GLU A 7 -0.19 -14.61 -5.90
CA GLU A 7 0.86 -13.82 -5.23
C GLU A 7 1.52 -12.83 -6.19
N ARG A 8 1.84 -13.26 -7.42
CA ARG A 8 2.38 -12.39 -8.48
C ARG A 8 1.37 -11.34 -8.93
N GLU A 9 0.09 -11.69 -9.00
CA GLU A 9 -0.99 -10.75 -9.31
C GLU A 9 -1.09 -9.64 -8.25
N ILE A 10 -1.13 -9.99 -6.97
CA ILE A 10 -1.19 -9.02 -5.86
C ILE A 10 0.03 -8.11 -5.85
N LEU A 11 1.24 -8.65 -6.03
CA LEU A 11 2.43 -7.82 -6.16
C LEU A 11 2.36 -6.89 -7.39
N GLY A 12 1.80 -7.37 -8.51
CA GLY A 12 1.57 -6.56 -9.70
C GLY A 12 0.60 -5.41 -9.46
N LEU A 13 -0.49 -5.66 -8.74
CA LEU A 13 -1.47 -4.66 -8.35
C LEU A 13 -0.88 -3.62 -7.40
N GLU A 14 -0.09 -4.04 -6.42
CA GLU A 14 0.64 -3.13 -5.51
C GLU A 14 1.58 -2.21 -6.29
N ARG A 15 2.35 -2.75 -7.24
CA ARG A 15 3.22 -1.94 -8.13
C ARG A 15 2.41 -0.97 -8.97
N LYS A 16 1.28 -1.42 -9.53
CA LYS A 16 0.38 -0.57 -10.33
C LYS A 16 -0.19 0.57 -9.49
N TYR A 17 -0.53 0.32 -8.23
CA TYR A 17 -0.98 1.35 -7.30
C TYR A 17 0.08 2.43 -7.12
N TRP A 18 1.31 2.04 -6.74
CA TRP A 18 2.41 3.00 -6.59
C TRP A 18 2.77 3.73 -7.88
N ASP A 19 2.69 3.06 -9.03
CA ASP A 19 2.89 3.71 -10.33
C ASP A 19 1.82 4.77 -10.61
N ALA A 20 0.58 4.55 -10.18
CA ALA A 20 -0.48 5.56 -10.26
C ALA A 20 -0.17 6.75 -9.35
N MET A 21 0.25 6.51 -8.10
CA MET A 21 0.67 7.56 -7.16
C MET A 21 1.81 8.41 -7.75
N LYS A 22 2.84 7.77 -8.30
CA LYS A 22 4.01 8.44 -8.92
C LYS A 22 3.66 9.28 -10.14
N LYS A 23 2.61 8.91 -10.88
CA LYS A 23 2.17 9.61 -12.10
C LYS A 23 1.06 10.63 -11.83
N GLY A 24 0.54 10.71 -10.60
CA GLY A 24 -0.66 11.47 -10.30
C GLY A 24 -1.90 10.93 -11.01
N ASP A 25 -1.93 9.63 -11.35
CA ASP A 25 -3.07 8.98 -12.00
C ASP A 25 -4.13 8.62 -10.96
N VAL A 26 -4.92 9.63 -10.59
CA VAL A 26 -5.96 9.54 -9.55
C VAL A 26 -7.02 8.50 -9.91
N GLU A 27 -7.39 8.38 -11.19
CA GLU A 27 -8.42 7.43 -11.63
C GLU A 27 -7.96 5.98 -11.48
N THR A 28 -6.71 5.67 -11.84
CA THR A 28 -6.17 4.33 -11.61
C THR A 28 -6.09 4.01 -10.12
N ALA A 29 -5.66 4.97 -9.29
CA ALA A 29 -5.59 4.77 -7.84
C ALA A 29 -6.99 4.49 -7.26
N ILE A 30 -8.01 5.28 -7.64
CA ILE A 30 -9.41 5.06 -7.23
C ILE A 30 -9.92 3.70 -7.70
N ALA A 31 -9.65 3.30 -8.94
CA ALA A 31 -10.10 2.01 -9.47
C ALA A 31 -9.51 0.80 -8.73
N LEU A 32 -8.32 0.97 -8.13
CA LEU A 32 -7.62 -0.04 -7.32
C LEU A 32 -8.01 0.01 -5.84
N THR A 33 -8.73 1.02 -5.38
CA THR A 33 -9.13 1.17 -3.97
C THR A 33 -10.54 0.67 -3.76
N ARG A 34 -10.76 -0.11 -2.70
CA ARG A 34 -12.08 -0.49 -2.21
C ARG A 34 -12.52 0.58 -1.21
N PHE A 35 -13.63 1.25 -1.48
CA PHE A 35 -14.18 2.23 -0.56
C PHE A 35 -15.31 1.64 0.32
N PRO A 36 -15.40 2.05 1.60
CA PRO A 36 -14.42 2.84 2.33
C PRO A 36 -13.11 2.07 2.53
N CYS A 37 -11.97 2.76 2.39
CA CYS A 37 -10.64 2.19 2.60
C CYS A 37 -10.12 2.65 3.96
N LEU A 38 -9.49 1.75 4.72
CA LEU A 38 -8.84 2.12 5.96
C LEU A 38 -7.37 2.44 5.69
N VAL A 39 -6.91 3.62 6.09
CA VAL A 39 -5.52 4.07 5.95
C VAL A 39 -4.93 4.31 7.33
N MET A 40 -3.73 3.80 7.58
CA MET A 40 -3.01 4.00 8.84
C MET A 40 -1.58 4.49 8.58
N GLY A 41 -1.16 5.50 9.31
CA GLY A 41 0.19 6.04 9.20
C GLY A 41 0.57 6.91 10.40
N PRO A 42 1.66 7.69 10.30
CA PRO A 42 2.09 8.61 11.37
C PRO A 42 1.02 9.61 11.82
N GLN A 43 0.03 9.91 10.97
CA GLN A 43 -1.07 10.84 11.19
C GLN A 43 -2.29 10.17 11.84
N GLY A 44 -2.20 8.88 12.20
CA GLY A 44 -3.26 8.11 12.86
C GLY A 44 -3.97 7.14 11.93
N ILE A 45 -5.20 6.79 12.30
CA ILE A 45 -6.05 5.81 11.59
C ILE A 45 -7.25 6.57 11.01
N GLN A 46 -7.51 6.41 9.72
CA GLN A 46 -8.60 7.10 9.02
C GLN A 46 -9.32 6.14 8.07
N GLY A 47 -10.65 6.12 8.13
CA GLY A 47 -11.46 5.54 7.06
C GLY A 47 -11.73 6.62 6.02
N VAL A 48 -11.38 6.37 4.76
CA VAL A 48 -11.56 7.33 3.66
C VAL A 48 -12.60 6.83 2.67
N ASN A 49 -13.54 7.71 2.31
CA ASN A 49 -14.41 7.50 1.15
C ASN A 49 -13.73 7.98 -0.15
N GLU A 50 -14.34 7.70 -1.30
CA GLU A 50 -13.77 8.04 -2.61
C GLU A 50 -13.49 9.55 -2.76
N SER A 51 -14.38 10.41 -2.28
CA SER A 51 -14.22 11.87 -2.42
C SER A 51 -13.10 12.42 -1.53
N GLU A 52 -12.92 11.86 -0.33
CA GLU A 52 -11.82 12.19 0.58
C GLU A 52 -10.49 11.67 0.04
N TYR A 53 -10.49 10.44 -0.45
CA TYR A 53 -9.32 9.83 -1.09
C TYR A 53 -8.88 10.60 -2.33
N ARG A 54 -9.83 11.02 -3.19
CA ARG A 54 -9.54 11.86 -4.35
C ARG A 54 -8.85 13.17 -3.95
N LYS A 55 -9.41 13.89 -2.97
CA LYS A 55 -8.81 15.13 -2.45
C LYS A 55 -7.42 14.87 -1.87
N MET A 56 -7.26 13.79 -1.12
CA MET A 56 -5.96 13.37 -0.59
C MET A 56 -4.97 13.18 -1.74
N MET A 57 -5.33 12.41 -2.77
CA MET A 57 -4.49 12.16 -3.94
C MET A 57 -4.13 13.43 -4.73
N GLU A 58 -5.10 14.31 -4.98
CA GLU A 58 -4.89 15.58 -5.69
C GLU A 58 -4.03 16.56 -4.89
N SER A 59 -3.97 16.42 -3.56
CA SER A 59 -3.14 17.26 -2.68
C SER A 59 -1.70 16.79 -2.55
N HIS A 60 -1.39 15.54 -2.93
CA HIS A 60 -0.02 15.01 -2.88
C HIS A 60 0.78 15.49 -4.09
N ASP A 61 2.06 15.79 -3.90
CA ASP A 61 3.00 16.00 -5.00
C ASP A 61 3.51 14.63 -5.48
N PRO A 62 3.24 14.21 -6.74
CA PRO A 62 3.70 12.92 -7.25
C PRO A 62 5.23 12.72 -7.13
N LYS A 63 6.01 13.81 -7.06
CA LYS A 63 7.45 13.76 -6.83
C LYS A 63 7.84 13.17 -5.48
N GLN A 64 6.95 13.20 -4.48
CA GLN A 64 7.20 12.58 -3.18
C GLN A 64 7.37 11.07 -3.27
N PHE A 65 6.77 10.44 -4.29
CA PHE A 65 6.84 9.00 -4.53
C PHE A 65 7.88 8.65 -5.60
N ALA A 66 8.59 9.64 -6.16
CA ALA A 66 9.57 9.41 -7.20
C ALA A 66 10.70 8.49 -6.72
N GLY A 67 10.98 7.43 -7.47
CA GLY A 67 12.00 6.44 -7.11
C GLY A 67 11.58 5.44 -6.03
N MET A 68 10.32 5.45 -5.58
CA MET A 68 9.82 4.43 -4.68
C MET A 68 9.77 3.06 -5.38
N GLU A 69 10.41 2.07 -4.75
CA GLU A 69 10.47 0.69 -5.20
C GLU A 69 10.10 -0.27 -4.05
N ILE A 70 9.25 -1.24 -4.36
CA ILE A 70 8.89 -2.34 -3.46
C ILE A 70 10.07 -3.29 -3.31
N ALA A 71 10.53 -3.49 -2.08
CA ALA A 71 11.56 -4.45 -1.69
C ALA A 71 11.03 -5.49 -0.70
N ASP A 72 11.56 -6.71 -0.80
CA ASP A 72 11.24 -7.86 0.08
C ASP A 72 9.74 -8.18 0.24
N PRO A 73 8.93 -8.24 -0.85
CA PRO A 73 7.50 -8.47 -0.73
C PRO A 73 7.19 -9.88 -0.21
N ARG A 74 6.19 -9.96 0.66
CA ARG A 74 5.60 -11.21 1.16
C ARG A 74 4.10 -11.12 1.01
N VAL A 75 3.50 -12.13 0.37
CA VAL A 75 2.05 -12.19 0.15
C VAL A 75 1.49 -13.42 0.87
N SER A 76 0.37 -13.22 1.56
CA SER A 76 -0.43 -14.29 2.16
C SER A 76 -1.83 -14.25 1.57
N ILE A 77 -2.36 -15.40 1.14
CA ILE A 77 -3.69 -15.52 0.54
C ILE A 77 -4.62 -16.25 1.51
N TYR A 78 -5.81 -15.70 1.73
CA TYR A 78 -6.83 -16.23 2.62
C TYR A 78 -8.14 -16.42 1.86
N GLY A 79 -8.75 -17.60 1.96
CA GLY A 79 -10.08 -17.86 1.39
C GLY A 79 -10.20 -17.72 -0.13
N GLY A 80 -9.10 -17.53 -0.86
CA GLY A 80 -9.06 -17.32 -2.32
C GLY A 80 -9.50 -15.94 -2.79
N ASN A 81 -10.09 -15.11 -1.93
CA ASN A 81 -10.62 -13.79 -2.25
C ASN A 81 -10.05 -12.67 -1.37
N THR A 82 -9.12 -12.98 -0.48
CA THR A 82 -8.43 -11.99 0.35
C THR A 82 -6.94 -12.24 0.26
N ALA A 83 -6.16 -11.17 0.17
CA ALA A 83 -4.71 -11.24 0.23
C ALA A 83 -4.15 -10.12 1.11
N VAL A 84 -3.05 -10.40 1.79
CA VAL A 84 -2.28 -9.40 2.51
C VAL A 84 -0.88 -9.40 1.92
N ILE A 85 -0.40 -8.23 1.53
CA ILE A 85 0.99 -8.03 1.13
C ILE A 85 1.68 -7.15 2.17
N GLY A 86 2.89 -7.55 2.55
CA GLY A 86 3.81 -6.73 3.34
C GLY A 86 5.11 -6.57 2.59
N TYR A 87 5.71 -5.38 2.64
CA TYR A 87 6.94 -5.05 1.94
C TYR A 87 7.65 -3.88 2.62
N SER A 88 8.81 -3.52 2.09
CA SER A 88 9.48 -2.27 2.48
C SER A 88 9.72 -1.38 1.28
N VAL A 89 9.78 -0.08 1.54
CA VAL A 89 10.16 0.95 0.56
C VAL A 89 11.20 1.88 1.16
N GLN A 90 11.98 2.53 0.29
CA GLN A 90 12.85 3.65 0.67
C GLN A 90 12.19 4.95 0.24
N SER A 91 12.02 5.87 1.19
CA SER A 91 11.45 7.20 0.94
C SER A 91 12.22 8.25 1.74
N ASN A 92 12.77 9.26 1.07
CA ASN A 92 13.49 10.38 1.70
C ASN A 92 14.59 9.95 2.70
N GLY A 93 15.32 8.88 2.41
CA GLY A 93 16.39 8.35 3.27
C GLY A 93 15.91 7.55 4.48
N MET A 94 14.61 7.27 4.56
CA MET A 94 13.99 6.45 5.59
C MET A 94 13.40 5.18 4.98
N LYS A 95 13.57 4.05 5.68
CA LYS A 95 12.89 2.81 5.35
C LYS A 95 11.49 2.84 5.95
N LEU A 96 10.49 2.54 5.13
CA LEU A 96 9.11 2.30 5.58
C LEU A 96 8.80 0.80 5.42
N PHE A 97 7.97 0.28 6.33
CA PHE A 97 7.33 -1.02 6.22
C PHE A 97 5.86 -0.80 5.94
N ASP A 98 5.44 -1.28 4.78
CA ASP A 98 4.10 -1.03 4.28
C ASP A 98 3.35 -2.36 4.21
N SER A 99 2.04 -2.28 4.41
CA SER A 99 1.17 -3.43 4.21
C SER A 99 -0.16 -3.02 3.61
N SER A 100 -0.63 -3.83 2.66
CA SER A 100 -1.93 -3.65 2.01
C SER A 100 -2.76 -4.92 2.13
N THR A 101 -4.04 -4.76 2.46
CA THR A 101 -5.03 -5.85 2.36
C THR A 101 -5.84 -5.65 1.09
N TRP A 102 -5.79 -6.65 0.21
CA TRP A 102 -6.54 -6.72 -1.03
C TRP A 102 -7.73 -7.66 -0.85
N VAL A 103 -8.88 -7.26 -1.38
CA VAL A 103 -10.10 -8.08 -1.44
C VAL A 103 -10.52 -8.25 -2.88
N ASN A 104 -10.94 -9.45 -3.25
CA ASN A 104 -11.49 -9.78 -4.55
C ASN A 104 -13.02 -9.82 -4.42
N GLU A 105 -13.68 -8.81 -4.98
CA GLU A 105 -15.13 -8.75 -5.09
C GLU A 105 -15.47 -8.97 -6.58
N ASP A 106 -16.16 -10.07 -6.89
CA ASP A 106 -16.60 -10.44 -8.25
C ASP A 106 -15.49 -10.46 -9.31
N GLY A 107 -14.32 -11.01 -8.95
CA GLY A 107 -13.16 -11.12 -9.85
C GLY A 107 -12.29 -9.87 -9.90
N LYS A 108 -12.65 -8.81 -9.17
CA LYS A 108 -11.90 -7.55 -9.13
C LYS A 108 -11.18 -7.40 -7.80
N TRP A 109 -9.84 -7.42 -7.84
CA TRP A 109 -9.02 -7.10 -6.68
C TRP A 109 -8.95 -5.59 -6.42
N GLN A 110 -9.22 -5.19 -5.19
CA GLN A 110 -9.12 -3.81 -4.73
C GLN A 110 -8.52 -3.75 -3.31
N CYS A 111 -7.72 -2.72 -3.04
CA CYS A 111 -7.08 -2.47 -1.75
C CYS A 111 -8.11 -1.91 -0.75
N ALA A 112 -8.39 -2.64 0.32
CA ALA A 112 -9.34 -2.26 1.37
C ALA A 112 -8.67 -1.68 2.62
N PHE A 113 -7.37 -1.90 2.79
CA PHE A 113 -6.57 -1.34 3.88
C PHE A 113 -5.15 -1.10 3.41
N HIS A 114 -4.57 0.03 3.80
CA HIS A 114 -3.16 0.34 3.60
C HIS A 114 -2.57 0.92 4.88
N VAL A 115 -1.36 0.49 5.22
CA VAL A 115 -0.57 1.05 6.31
C VAL A 115 0.85 1.31 5.85
N GLU A 116 1.38 2.43 6.31
CA GLU A 116 2.79 2.81 6.19
C GLU A 116 3.37 3.06 7.59
N VAL A 117 4.44 2.34 7.94
CA VAL A 117 5.10 2.48 9.25
C VAL A 117 6.59 2.75 9.06
N PRO A 118 7.11 3.86 9.60
CA PRO A 118 8.55 4.09 9.62
C PRO A 118 9.32 2.99 10.35
N GLU A 119 10.46 2.59 9.80
CA GLU A 119 11.39 1.70 10.50
C GLU A 119 11.77 2.30 11.85
N GLN A 120 11.38 1.63 12.94
CA GLN A 120 11.88 1.98 14.26
C GLN A 120 13.33 1.53 14.40
N ARG A 121 14.25 2.50 14.32
CA ARG A 121 15.63 2.26 14.73
C ARG A 121 15.67 2.12 16.25
N LYS A 122 16.14 0.98 16.75
CA LYS A 122 16.45 0.85 18.18
C LYS A 122 17.52 1.89 18.53
N SER A 123 17.24 2.76 19.50
CA SER A 123 18.30 3.56 20.13
C SER A 123 19.38 2.60 20.64
N PRO A 124 20.68 2.91 20.46
CA PRO A 124 21.72 2.10 21.06
C PRO A 124 21.48 2.05 22.56
N ALA A 125 21.37 0.84 23.11
CA ALA A 125 21.19 0.63 24.54
C ALA A 125 22.31 1.37 25.27
N THR A 126 21.95 2.35 26.11
CA THR A 126 22.88 2.99 27.04
C THR A 126 23.41 1.89 27.94
N LYS A 127 24.69 1.53 27.78
CA LYS A 127 25.36 0.67 28.77
C LYS A 127 25.47 1.49 30.05
N HIS A 128 24.71 1.11 31.08
CA HIS A 128 24.93 1.54 32.46
C HIS A 128 26.03 0.69 33.09
#